data_AF-A0AAU8FCV6-F1
#
_entry.id   AF-A0AAU8FCV6-F1
#
_cell.length_a   1.000
_cell.length_b   1.000
_cell.length_c   1.000
_cell.angle_alpha   90.00
_cell.angle_beta   90.00
_cell.angle_gamma   90.00
#
_symmetry.space_group_name_H-M   'P 1'
#
loop_
_entity.id
_entity.type
_entity.pdbx_description
1 polymer ?
#
loop_
_entity_poly.entity_id
_entity_poly.type
_entity_poly.pdbx_seq_one_letter_code
_entity_poly.pdbx_strand_id
1 'polypeptide(L)'
;MKKSNIFAFIELTKLVNELKGDQSKLRQKLKSQSAYFNIIEPRYFSDGLVGEWESILSMIRQKGARVNEEGRVVSNAVSNTIDHLTDNECLSLVERVHSIYDSVRKEFQ
;
A
#
# COMPACT_ATOMS: atom_id res chain seq x y z
N MET A 1 -7.12 0.53 24.39
CA MET A 1 -7.01 0.38 22.93
C MET A 1 -5.82 1.19 22.47
N LYS A 2 -4.91 0.58 21.72
CA LYS A 2 -3.77 1.27 21.15
C LYS A 2 -4.23 2.15 19.99
N LYS A 3 -3.83 3.42 19.95
CA LYS A 3 -4.02 4.30 18.78
C LYS A 3 -2.95 4.04 17.73
N SER A 4 -3.23 4.38 16.47
CA SER A 4 -2.22 4.35 15.42
C SER A 4 -1.06 5.30 15.75
N ASN A 5 0.12 4.96 15.27
CA ASN A 5 1.33 5.74 15.42
C ASN A 5 1.29 6.94 14.45
N ILE A 6 1.77 8.10 14.90
CA ILE A 6 1.86 9.31 14.07
C ILE A 6 2.65 9.10 12.78
N PHE A 7 3.63 8.18 12.80
CA PHE A 7 4.38 7.77 11.61
C PHE A 7 3.46 7.20 10.52
N ALA A 8 2.52 6.31 10.87
CA ALA A 8 1.57 5.77 9.89
C ALA A 8 0.70 6.87 9.28
N PHE A 9 0.25 7.83 10.09
CA PHE A 9 -0.52 8.97 9.60
C PHE A 9 0.27 9.81 8.59
N ILE A 10 1.52 10.17 8.93
CA ILE A 10 2.38 10.98 8.06
C ILE A 10 2.66 10.27 6.74
N GLU A 11 3.06 9.00 6.80
CA GLU A 11 3.42 8.25 5.58
C GLU A 11 2.20 7.91 4.73
N LEU A 12 1.04 7.58 5.33
CA LEU A 12 -0.22 7.42 4.58
C LEU A 12 -0.67 8.72 3.92
N THR A 13 -0.47 9.87 4.57
CA THR A 13 -0.80 11.18 3.97
C THR A 13 -0.02 11.39 2.68
N LYS A 14 1.29 11.09 2.69
CA LYS A 14 2.13 11.17 1.49
C LYS A 14 1.68 10.19 0.42
N LEU A 15 1.49 8.92 0.78
CA LEU A 15 1.02 7.87 -0.14
C LEU A 15 -0.30 8.26 -0.82
N VAL A 16 -1.30 8.68 -0.04
CA VAL A 16 -2.61 9.12 -0.54
C VAL A 16 -2.47 10.33 -1.47
N ASN A 17 -1.57 11.27 -1.19
CA ASN A 17 -1.36 12.41 -2.08
C ASN A 17 -0.76 11.99 -3.43
N GLU A 18 0.17 11.04 -3.45
CA GLU A 18 0.77 10.51 -4.68
C GLU A 18 -0.23 9.70 -5.52
N LEU A 19 -1.21 9.05 -4.87
CA LEU A 19 -2.23 8.25 -5.55
C LEU A 19 -3.40 9.08 -6.12
N LYS A 20 -3.54 10.35 -5.73
CA LYS A 20 -4.55 11.27 -6.29
C LYS A 20 -4.31 11.58 -7.77
N GLY A 21 -5.36 12.07 -8.44
CA GLY A 21 -5.30 12.60 -9.79
C GLY A 21 -5.65 11.59 -10.87
N ASP A 22 -4.97 11.66 -12.01
CA ASP A 22 -5.28 10.88 -13.22
C ASP A 22 -5.26 9.36 -12.97
N GLN A 23 -6.41 8.73 -13.20
CA GLN A 23 -6.66 7.30 -13.04
C GLN A 23 -6.05 6.46 -14.16
N SER A 24 -5.81 7.04 -15.35
CA SER A 24 -5.21 6.33 -16.48
C SER A 24 -3.77 5.87 -16.20
N LYS A 25 -3.12 6.45 -15.19
CA LYS A 25 -1.75 6.12 -14.75
C LYS A 25 -1.70 5.45 -13.37
N LEU A 26 -2.83 4.98 -12.84
CA LEU A 26 -2.93 4.52 -11.45
C LEU A 26 -1.96 3.38 -11.14
N ARG A 27 -1.86 2.39 -12.04
CA ARG A 27 -0.91 1.27 -11.92
C ARG A 27 0.53 1.77 -11.80
N GLN A 28 0.94 2.69 -12.66
CA GLN A 28 2.30 3.25 -12.64
C GLN A 28 2.57 4.00 -11.33
N LYS A 29 1.59 4.78 -10.85
CA LYS A 29 1.69 5.46 -9.55
C LYS A 29 1.86 4.46 -8.41
N LEU A 30 0.99 3.45 -8.33
CA LEU A 30 1.10 2.38 -7.32
C LEU A 30 2.48 1.72 -7.32
N LYS A 31 3.03 1.41 -8.51
CA LYS A 31 4.39 0.85 -8.62
C LYS A 31 5.46 1.77 -8.06
N SER A 32 5.43 3.05 -8.42
CA SER A 32 6.36 4.07 -7.93
C SER A 32 6.28 4.22 -6.41
N GLN A 33 5.10 3.98 -5.82
CA GLN A 33 4.87 4.04 -4.39
C GLN A 33 5.05 2.69 -3.65
N SER A 34 5.57 1.66 -4.31
CA SER A 34 5.74 0.31 -3.73
C SER A 34 6.53 0.29 -2.40
N ALA A 35 7.44 1.25 -2.21
CA ALA A 35 8.22 1.38 -0.98
C ALA A 35 7.35 1.68 0.26
N TYR A 36 6.25 2.43 0.11
CA TYR A 36 5.35 2.75 1.24
C TYR A 36 4.77 1.50 1.88
N PHE A 37 4.46 0.50 1.08
CA PHE A 37 3.94 -0.80 1.54
C PHE A 37 4.99 -1.68 2.25
N ASN A 38 6.25 -1.27 2.26
CA ASN A 38 7.31 -1.92 3.03
C ASN A 38 7.64 -1.15 4.31
N ILE A 39 7.58 0.19 4.28
CA ILE A 39 7.94 1.03 5.45
C ILE A 39 6.79 1.20 6.43
N ILE A 40 5.53 1.22 5.96
CA ILE A 40 4.36 1.32 6.82
C ILE A 40 4.04 -0.10 7.30
N GLU A 41 4.49 -0.44 8.50
CA GLU A 41 4.29 -1.76 9.08
C GLU A 41 2.95 -1.87 9.86
N PRO A 42 2.34 -3.07 9.92
CA PRO A 42 1.10 -3.31 10.68
C PRO A 42 1.16 -2.84 12.14
N ARG A 43 2.32 -2.98 12.79
CA ARG A 43 2.53 -2.51 14.18
C ARG A 43 2.34 -1.01 14.37
N TYR A 44 2.26 -0.21 13.32
CA TYR A 44 1.98 1.21 13.43
C TYR A 44 0.49 1.54 13.47
N PHE A 45 -0.40 0.57 13.28
CA PHE A 45 -1.84 0.78 13.33
C PHE A 45 -2.42 0.46 14.72
N SER A 46 -3.60 1.00 14.97
CA SER A 46 -4.44 0.65 16.11
C SER A 46 -4.96 -0.78 16.00
N ASP A 47 -5.43 -1.32 17.13
CA ASP A 47 -5.98 -2.68 17.19
C ASP A 47 -7.17 -2.86 16.22
N GLY A 48 -7.91 -1.78 15.92
CA GLY A 48 -9.03 -1.79 14.98
C GLY A 48 -8.65 -1.65 13.50
N LEU A 49 -7.42 -1.23 13.19
CA LEU A 49 -6.99 -0.95 11.81
C LEU A 49 -5.85 -1.85 11.32
N VAL A 50 -5.14 -2.52 12.23
CA VAL A 50 -4.02 -3.42 11.89
C VAL A 50 -4.44 -4.50 10.89
N GLY A 51 -5.59 -5.15 11.09
CA GLY A 51 -6.05 -6.23 10.21
C GLY A 51 -6.37 -5.76 8.80
N GLU A 52 -6.87 -4.53 8.64
CA GLU A 52 -7.14 -3.98 7.31
C GLU A 52 -5.83 -3.71 6.57
N TRP A 53 -4.83 -3.14 7.24
CA TRP A 53 -3.52 -2.95 6.63
C TRP A 53 -2.84 -4.27 6.27
N GLU A 54 -2.90 -5.28 7.14
CA GLU A 54 -2.38 -6.62 6.85
C GLU A 54 -3.06 -7.24 5.62
N SER A 55 -4.37 -7.05 5.49
CA SER A 55 -5.13 -7.52 4.33
C SER A 55 -4.71 -6.80 3.04
N ILE A 56 -4.42 -5.49 3.09
CA ILE A 56 -3.84 -4.74 1.97
C ILE A 56 -2.45 -5.29 1.61
N LEU A 57 -1.58 -5.50 2.60
CA LEU A 57 -0.23 -6.04 2.39
C LEU A 57 -0.26 -7.44 1.79
N SER A 58 -1.21 -8.28 2.22
CA SER A 58 -1.41 -9.63 1.67
C SER A 58 -1.75 -9.58 0.18
N MET A 59 -2.68 -8.70 -0.23
CA MET A 59 -3.08 -8.52 -1.62
C MET A 59 -1.90 -8.15 -2.53
N ILE A 60 -1.00 -7.28 -2.06
CA ILE A 60 0.11 -6.76 -2.88
C ILE A 60 1.41 -7.55 -2.74
N ARG A 61 1.47 -8.55 -1.88
CA ARG A 61 2.64 -9.44 -1.72
C ARG A 61 2.39 -10.86 -2.23
N GLN A 62 1.25 -11.08 -2.91
CA GLN A 62 0.88 -12.39 -3.45
C GLN A 62 1.91 -12.94 -4.42
N LYS A 63 2.52 -12.07 -5.24
CA LYS A 63 3.60 -12.46 -6.12
C LYS A 63 4.93 -12.17 -5.43
N GLY A 64 5.78 -13.19 -5.32
CA GLY A 64 7.16 -13.03 -4.85
C GLY A 64 7.96 -12.09 -5.75
N ALA A 65 9.18 -11.77 -5.33
CA ALA A 65 10.10 -11.00 -6.17
C ALA A 65 10.34 -11.71 -7.51
N ARG A 66 10.36 -10.94 -8.61
CA ARG A 66 10.72 -11.49 -9.92
C ARG A 66 12.23 -11.52 -10.03
N VAL A 67 12.79 -12.68 -10.40
CA VAL A 67 14.21 -12.86 -10.66
C VAL A 67 14.47 -13.09 -12.15
N ASN A 68 15.66 -12.73 -12.64
CA ASN A 68 16.12 -13.06 -13.99
C ASN A 68 16.75 -14.48 -14.03
N GLU A 69 17.21 -14.90 -15.21
CA GLU A 69 17.87 -16.20 -15.42
C GLU A 69 19.14 -16.40 -14.58
N GLU A 70 19.76 -15.31 -14.12
CA GLU A 70 20.92 -15.30 -13.23
C GLU A 70 20.55 -15.29 -11.73
N GLY A 71 19.26 -15.34 -11.40
CA GLY A 71 18.76 -15.29 -10.02
C GLY A 71 18.75 -13.90 -9.38
N ARG A 72 19.02 -12.82 -10.14
CA ARG A 72 18.99 -11.43 -9.64
C ARG A 72 17.56 -10.89 -9.61
N VAL A 73 17.20 -10.20 -8.52
CA VAL A 73 15.88 -9.55 -8.38
C VAL A 73 15.76 -8.39 -9.37
N VAL A 74 14.80 -8.49 -10.29
CA VAL A 74 14.46 -7.45 -11.28
C VAL A 74 13.19 -6.66 -10.92
N SER A 75 12.36 -7.18 -10.01
CA SER A 75 11.20 -6.49 -9.46
C SER A 75 10.91 -6.99 -8.05
N ASN A 76 10.68 -6.08 -7.10
CA ASN A 76 10.29 -6.46 -5.74
C ASN A 76 8.88 -7.09 -5.75
N ALA A 77 8.52 -7.83 -4.69
CA ALA A 77 7.25 -8.55 -4.60
C ALA A 77 6.03 -7.63 -4.82
N VAL A 78 6.08 -6.41 -4.28
CA VAL A 78 5.00 -5.43 -4.38
C VAL A 78 4.85 -4.92 -5.81
N SER A 79 5.94 -4.45 -6.43
CA SER A 79 5.96 -3.99 -7.82
C SER A 79 5.57 -5.10 -8.79
N ASN A 80 6.03 -6.34 -8.55
CA ASN A 80 5.68 -7.49 -9.38
C ASN A 80 4.20 -7.85 -9.24
N THR A 81 3.62 -7.78 -8.04
CA THR A 81 2.18 -8.01 -7.86
C THR A 81 1.36 -6.92 -8.56
N ILE A 82 1.70 -5.64 -8.37
CA ILE A 82 1.01 -4.50 -9.00
C ILE A 82 1.04 -4.59 -10.53
N ASP A 83 2.15 -5.06 -11.12
CA ASP A 83 2.25 -5.26 -12.57
C ASP A 83 1.19 -6.21 -13.14
N HIS A 84 0.71 -7.14 -12.32
CA HIS A 84 -0.26 -8.16 -12.71
C HIS A 84 -1.68 -7.89 -12.24
N LEU A 85 -1.92 -6.79 -11.52
CA LEU A 85 -3.28 -6.39 -11.17
C LEU A 85 -4.03 -5.94 -12.44
N THR A 86 -5.32 -6.20 -12.48
CA THR A 86 -6.25 -5.54 -13.39
C THR A 86 -6.44 -4.07 -12.98
N ASP A 87 -7.02 -3.25 -13.86
CA ASP A 87 -7.28 -1.85 -13.53
C ASP A 87 -8.31 -1.71 -12.39
N ASN A 88 -9.29 -2.61 -12.35
CA ASN A 88 -10.26 -2.69 -11.25
C ASN A 88 -9.58 -3.06 -9.92
N GLU A 89 -8.61 -3.97 -9.93
CA GLU A 89 -7.85 -4.30 -8.72
C GLU A 89 -6.93 -3.14 -8.28
N CYS A 90 -6.36 -2.38 -9.22
CA CYS A 90 -5.62 -1.16 -8.90
C CYS A 90 -6.53 -0.12 -8.24
N LEU A 91 -7.74 0.08 -8.77
CA LEU A 91 -8.74 0.98 -8.19
C LEU A 91 -9.15 0.53 -6.79
N SER A 92 -9.51 -0.74 -6.64
CA SER A 92 -9.90 -1.32 -5.34
C SER A 92 -8.80 -1.19 -4.30
N LEU A 93 -7.53 -1.43 -4.66
CA LEU A 93 -6.39 -1.22 -3.77
C LEU A 93 -6.29 0.23 -3.29
N VAL A 94 -6.46 1.19 -4.20
CA VAL A 94 -6.36 2.63 -3.90
C VAL A 94 -7.51 3.09 -3.02
N GLU A 95 -8.73 2.63 -3.29
CA GLU A 95 -9.89 2.88 -2.43
C GLU A 95 -9.67 2.37 -1.00
N ARG A 96 -9.10 1.17 -0.84
CA ARG A 96 -8.74 0.62 0.48
C ARG A 96 -7.67 1.46 1.19
N VAL A 97 -6.64 1.90 0.46
CA VAL A 97 -5.61 2.82 1.01
C VAL A 97 -6.21 4.15 1.44
N HIS A 98 -7.17 4.70 0.70
CA HIS A 98 -7.90 5.91 1.12
C HIS A 98 -8.76 5.66 2.35
N SER A 99 -9.49 4.54 2.40
CA SER A 99 -10.36 4.18 3.53
C SER A 99 -9.60 4.02 4.84
N ILE A 100 -8.44 3.33 4.80
CA ILE A 100 -7.61 3.19 5.99
C ILE A 100 -6.98 4.53 6.40
N TYR A 101 -6.56 5.37 5.45
CA TYR A 101 -6.08 6.72 5.74
C TYR A 101 -7.13 7.57 6.44
N ASP A 102 -8.38 7.56 5.95
CA ASP A 102 -9.48 8.31 6.58
C ASP A 102 -9.77 7.81 8.00
N SER A 103 -9.64 6.50 8.22
CA SER A 103 -9.81 5.90 9.54
C SER A 103 -8.68 6.29 10.50
N VAL A 104 -7.42 6.21 10.06
CA VAL A 104 -6.26 6.66 10.83
C VAL A 104 -6.39 8.16 11.14
N ARG A 105 -6.76 8.99 10.15
CA ARG A 105 -6.92 10.44 10.31
C ARG A 105 -7.90 10.78 11.43
N LYS A 106 -9.02 10.07 11.55
CA LYS A 106 -10.01 10.25 12.62
C LYS A 106 -9.45 9.98 14.02
N GLU A 107 -8.41 9.16 14.15
CA GLU A 107 -7.78 8.89 15.46
C GLU A 107 -6.92 10.06 15.97
N PHE A 108 -6.53 10.99 15.07
CA PHE A 108 -5.73 12.19 15.33
C PHE A 108 -6.53 13.50 15.32
N GLN A 109 -7.85 13.42 15.16
CA GLN A 109 -8.79 14.53 15.37
C GLN A 109 -9.33 14.49 16.80
#